data_AF-A0ABD5SAW8-F1
#
_entry.id   AF-A0ABD5SAW8-F1
#
_cell.length_a   1.000
_cell.length_b   1.000
_cell.length_c   1.000
_cell.angle_alpha   90.00
_cell.angle_beta   90.00
_cell.angle_gamma   90.00
#
_symmetry.space_group_name_H-M   'P 1'
#
loop_
_entity.id
_entity.type
_entity.pdbx_description
1 polymer ?
#
loop_
_entity_poly.entity_id
_entity_poly.type
_entity_poly.pdbx_seq_one_letter_code
_entity_poly.pdbx_strand_id
1 'polypeptide(L)'
;FAGVAFAVPYVVFYAAGAVLVLLNGWLDLVDGALAREQDVASAGGDLLDHVLDRYADIAIIAGFTAGIDAYALGFLAVTGVLMTSYLGTQIQAVGIGREYGGLLGRADRLALMGIVGLVAAVYPAPIVADFGVVGLLLGLLAIVGHLTALQRFLGAWRDL
;
A
#
# COMPACT_ATOMS: atom_id res chain seq x y z
N PHE A 1 -3.34 -11.73 -7.54
CA PHE A 1 -4.77 -11.87 -7.89
C PHE A 1 -5.59 -10.61 -7.65
N ALA A 2 -5.52 -9.98 -6.46
CA ALA A 2 -6.26 -8.75 -6.19
C ALA A 2 -6.02 -7.62 -7.20
N GLY A 3 -4.76 -7.33 -7.54
CA GLY A 3 -4.43 -6.31 -8.55
C GLY A 3 -5.08 -6.57 -9.92
N VAL A 4 -5.05 -7.82 -10.39
CA VAL A 4 -5.73 -8.19 -11.66
C VAL A 4 -7.24 -7.98 -11.56
N ALA A 5 -7.84 -8.28 -10.40
CA ALA A 5 -9.27 -8.10 -10.20
C ALA A 5 -9.65 -6.61 -10.26
N PHE A 6 -8.87 -5.71 -9.65
CA PHE A 6 -9.11 -4.27 -9.73
C PHE A 6 -8.87 -3.67 -11.12
N ALA A 7 -8.09 -4.32 -11.99
CA ALA A 7 -7.85 -3.85 -13.35
C ALA A 7 -9.08 -4.00 -14.26
N VAL A 8 -10.10 -4.77 -13.84
CA VAL A 8 -11.30 -5.00 -14.64
C VAL A 8 -12.47 -4.22 -14.02
N PRO A 9 -13.09 -3.27 -14.74
CA PRO A 9 -14.10 -2.35 -14.21
C PRO A 9 -15.49 -2.99 -14.06
N TYR A 10 -15.56 -4.20 -13.49
CA TYR A 10 -16.83 -4.82 -13.09
C TYR A 10 -16.91 -4.98 -11.57
N VAL A 11 -18.09 -4.72 -11.04
CA VAL A 11 -18.45 -4.77 -9.61
C VAL A 11 -17.96 -6.06 -8.93
N VAL A 12 -18.18 -7.21 -9.56
CA VAL A 12 -17.80 -8.52 -8.99
C VAL A 12 -16.28 -8.64 -8.79
N PHE A 13 -15.48 -8.12 -9.73
CA PHE A 13 -14.03 -8.17 -9.62
C PHE A 13 -13.49 -7.19 -8.57
N TYR A 14 -14.11 -6.02 -8.41
CA TYR A 14 -13.76 -5.10 -7.33
C TYR A 14 -14.06 -5.70 -5.95
N ALA A 15 -15.22 -6.33 -5.78
CA ALA A 15 -15.55 -7.02 -4.53
C ALA A 15 -14.58 -8.18 -4.24
N ALA A 16 -14.27 -9.01 -5.25
CA ALA A 16 -13.31 -10.10 -5.12
C ALA A 16 -11.90 -9.59 -4.79
N GLY A 17 -11.44 -8.55 -5.49
CA GLY A 17 -10.15 -7.89 -5.24
C GLY A 17 -10.06 -7.36 -3.82
N ALA A 18 -11.12 -6.72 -3.33
CA ALA A 18 -11.18 -6.20 -1.97
C ALA A 18 -11.07 -7.29 -0.90
N VAL A 19 -11.84 -8.37 -1.05
CA VAL A 19 -11.76 -9.52 -0.15
C VAL A 19 -10.36 -10.12 -0.15
N LEU A 20 -9.73 -10.26 -1.32
CA LEU A 20 -8.37 -10.78 -1.43
C LEU A 20 -7.33 -9.87 -0.76
N VAL A 21 -7.44 -8.54 -0.86
CA VAL A 21 -6.54 -7.61 -0.16
C VAL A 21 -6.71 -7.71 1.35
N LEU A 22 -7.95 -7.73 1.84
CA LEU A 22 -8.23 -7.84 3.28
C LEU A 22 -7.74 -9.18 3.85
N LEU A 23 -7.95 -10.27 3.11
CA LEU A 23 -7.43 -11.59 3.47
C LEU A 23 -5.89 -11.61 3.47
N ASN A 24 -5.25 -10.97 2.49
CA ASN A 24 -3.78 -10.88 2.46
C ASN A 24 -3.25 -10.13 3.69
N GLY A 25 -3.83 -8.98 4.04
CA GLY A 25 -3.43 -8.24 5.24
C GLY A 25 -3.70 -9.01 6.55
N TRP A 26 -4.79 -9.78 6.60
CA TRP A 26 -5.07 -10.65 7.75
C TRP A 26 -4.06 -11.79 7.88
N LEU A 27 -3.76 -12.49 6.78
CA LEU A 27 -2.79 -13.60 6.77
C LEU A 27 -1.39 -13.11 7.15
N ASP A 28 -0.98 -11.95 6.66
CA ASP A 28 0.29 -11.31 7.00
C ASP A 28 0.46 -11.09 8.53
N LEU A 29 -0.60 -10.59 9.17
CA LEU A 29 -0.62 -10.42 10.63
C LEU A 29 -0.54 -11.77 11.36
N VAL A 30 -1.25 -12.79 10.87
CA VAL A 30 -1.27 -14.13 11.47
C VAL A 30 0.07 -14.83 11.29
N ASP A 31 0.64 -14.82 10.09
CA ASP A 31 1.91 -15.48 9.76
C ASP A 31 3.06 -14.86 10.58
N GLY A 32 3.06 -13.52 10.72
CA GLY A 32 4.02 -12.83 11.56
C GLY A 32 3.88 -13.17 13.05
N ALA A 33 2.65 -13.33 13.56
CA ALA A 33 2.41 -13.75 14.94
C ALA A 33 2.81 -15.21 15.17
N LEU A 34 2.48 -16.09 14.23
CA LEU A 34 2.78 -17.51 14.28
C LEU A 34 4.29 -17.78 14.26
N ALA A 35 5.03 -17.08 13.40
CA ALA A 35 6.49 -17.22 13.31
C ALA A 35 7.21 -16.84 14.62
N ARG A 36 6.68 -15.85 15.35
CA ARG A 36 7.20 -15.46 16.67
C ARG A 36 6.85 -16.47 17.75
N GLU A 37 5.62 -16.98 17.76
CA GLU A 37 5.17 -17.97 18.73
C GLU A 37 5.90 -19.31 18.56
N GLN A 38 6.24 -19.67 17.33
CA GLN A 38 6.98 -20.89 17.00
C GLN A 38 8.51 -20.75 17.09
N ASP A 39 9.02 -19.55 17.40
CA ASP A 39 10.46 -19.24 17.44
C ASP A 39 11.21 -19.58 16.14
N VAL A 40 10.54 -19.42 14.99
CA VAL A 40 11.09 -19.67 13.64
C VAL A 40 11.30 -18.39 12.83
N ALA A 41 11.13 -17.22 13.45
CA ALA A 41 11.40 -15.93 12.83
C ALA A 41 12.88 -15.82 12.42
N SER A 42 13.14 -15.38 11.18
CA SER A 42 14.51 -15.27 10.64
C SER A 42 14.69 -14.01 9.81
N ALA A 43 15.95 -13.53 9.70
CA ALA A 43 16.29 -12.38 8.88
C ALA A 43 16.01 -12.61 7.38
N GLY A 44 16.18 -13.84 6.89
CA GLY A 44 15.82 -14.21 5.52
C GLY A 44 14.32 -14.17 5.26
N GLY A 45 13.51 -14.61 6.24
CA GLY A 45 12.06 -14.50 6.19
C GLY A 45 11.59 -13.04 6.19
N ASP A 46 12.13 -12.22 7.09
CA ASP A 46 11.83 -10.78 7.15
C ASP A 46 12.18 -10.05 5.84
N LEU A 47 13.31 -10.39 5.21
CA LEU A 47 13.66 -9.86 3.90
C LEU A 47 12.66 -10.27 2.81
N LEU A 48 12.30 -11.57 2.76
CA LEU A 48 11.37 -12.09 1.77
C LEU A 48 9.99 -11.43 1.90
N ASP A 49 9.46 -11.38 3.12
CA ASP A 49 8.18 -10.74 3.46
C ASP A 49 8.17 -9.28 3.00
N HIS A 50 9.20 -8.54 3.41
CA HIS A 50 9.38 -7.16 2.98
C HIS A 50 9.45 -6.99 1.45
N VAL A 51 10.05 -7.90 0.69
CA VAL A 51 10.07 -7.78 -0.78
C VAL A 51 8.70 -8.08 -1.38
N LEU A 52 8.04 -9.17 -0.94
CA LEU A 52 6.75 -9.60 -1.46
C LEU A 52 5.66 -8.56 -1.21
N ASP A 53 5.68 -7.91 -0.05
CA ASP A 53 4.81 -6.79 0.30
C ASP A 53 4.85 -5.65 -0.71
N ARG A 54 6.03 -5.34 -1.23
CA ARG A 54 6.25 -4.19 -2.10
C ARG A 54 5.69 -4.52 -3.48
N TYR A 55 5.90 -5.76 -3.95
CA TYR A 55 5.26 -6.26 -5.14
C TYR A 55 3.74 -6.34 -5.00
N ALA A 56 3.22 -6.71 -3.82
CA ALA A 56 1.79 -6.72 -3.56
C ALA A 56 1.19 -5.30 -3.63
N ASP A 57 1.79 -4.33 -2.94
CA ASP A 57 1.39 -2.91 -2.99
C ASP A 57 1.40 -2.40 -4.45
N ILE A 58 2.48 -2.66 -5.21
CA ILE A 58 2.59 -2.28 -6.62
C ILE A 58 1.46 -2.90 -7.45
N ALA A 59 1.25 -4.22 -7.32
CA ALA A 59 0.26 -4.93 -8.12
C ALA A 59 -1.18 -4.44 -7.83
N ILE A 60 -1.50 -4.18 -6.57
CA ILE A 60 -2.82 -3.68 -6.16
C ILE A 60 -3.04 -2.26 -6.70
N ILE A 61 -2.08 -1.36 -6.52
CA ILE A 61 -2.17 0.04 -7.00
C ILE A 61 -2.23 0.06 -8.53
N ALA A 62 -1.41 -0.73 -9.22
CA ALA A 62 -1.45 -0.87 -10.67
C ALA A 62 -2.82 -1.38 -11.16
N GLY A 63 -3.42 -2.32 -10.42
CA GLY A 63 -4.77 -2.81 -10.65
C GLY A 63 -5.80 -1.69 -10.62
N PHE A 64 -5.88 -0.96 -9.51
CA PHE A 64 -6.77 0.20 -9.38
C PHE A 64 -6.54 1.23 -10.48
N THR A 65 -5.27 1.51 -10.79
CA THR A 65 -4.86 2.48 -11.81
C THR A 65 -5.38 2.09 -13.19
N ALA A 66 -5.18 0.84 -13.59
CA ALA A 66 -5.67 0.32 -14.85
C ALA A 66 -7.21 0.27 -14.90
N GLY A 67 -7.86 -0.08 -13.79
CA GLY A 67 -9.32 -0.17 -13.70
C GLY A 67 -10.05 1.14 -13.93
N ILE A 68 -9.39 2.28 -13.66
CA ILE A 68 -9.96 3.62 -13.90
C ILE A 68 -9.18 4.46 -14.93
N ASP A 69 -8.24 3.85 -15.65
CA ASP A 69 -7.39 4.50 -16.67
C ASP A 69 -6.63 5.76 -16.17
N ALA A 70 -6.27 5.80 -14.89
CA ALA A 70 -5.67 6.98 -14.24
C ALA A 70 -4.15 6.87 -14.09
N TYR A 71 -3.43 6.53 -15.16
CA TYR A 71 -2.00 6.16 -15.10
C TYR A 71 -1.08 7.21 -14.47
N ALA A 72 -1.29 8.50 -14.73
CA ALA A 72 -0.48 9.55 -14.11
C ALA A 72 -0.67 9.60 -12.59
N LEU A 73 -1.91 9.47 -12.12
CA LEU A 73 -2.24 9.48 -10.70
C LEU A 73 -1.76 8.19 -10.02
N GLY A 74 -1.95 7.04 -10.69
CA GLY A 74 -1.44 5.76 -10.24
C GLY A 74 0.07 5.70 -10.12
N PHE A 75 0.80 6.31 -11.07
CA PHE A 75 2.25 6.46 -11.00
C PHE A 75 2.66 7.24 -9.74
N LEU A 76 2.03 8.40 -9.48
CA LEU A 76 2.29 9.16 -8.26
C LEU A 76 1.93 8.37 -6.99
N ALA A 77 0.84 7.60 -7.00
CA ALA A 77 0.44 6.79 -5.85
C ALA A 77 1.48 5.71 -5.54
N VAL A 78 1.90 4.94 -6.55
CA VAL A 78 2.84 3.82 -6.35
C VAL A 78 4.23 4.33 -5.97
N THR A 79 4.72 5.42 -6.59
CA THR A 79 6.03 5.98 -6.23
C THR A 79 6.02 6.55 -4.82
N GLY A 80 4.94 7.21 -4.41
CA GLY A 80 4.81 7.71 -3.03
C GLY A 80 4.87 6.59 -2.00
N VAL A 81 4.15 5.49 -2.23
CA VAL A 81 4.15 4.30 -1.36
C VAL A 81 5.54 3.66 -1.31
N LEU A 82 6.20 3.49 -2.45
CA LEU A 82 7.54 2.89 -2.52
C LEU A 82 8.62 3.76 -1.88
N MET A 83 8.58 5.08 -2.10
CA MET A 83 9.54 6.01 -1.49
C MET A 83 9.44 6.03 0.04
N THR A 84 8.22 5.89 0.58
CA THR A 84 8.02 5.79 2.03
C THR A 84 8.72 4.55 2.59
N SER A 85 8.54 3.40 1.93
CA SER A 85 9.17 2.13 2.30
C SER A 85 10.70 2.17 2.15
N TYR A 86 11.20 2.69 1.03
CA TYR A 86 12.63 2.81 0.74
C TYR A 86 13.37 3.66 1.79
N LEU A 87 12.82 4.84 2.11
CA LEU A 87 13.44 5.70 3.13
C LEU A 87 13.48 5.02 4.49
N GLY A 88 12.45 4.25 4.87
CA GLY A 88 12.48 3.47 6.11
C GLY A 88 13.68 2.53 6.18
N THR A 89 13.97 1.80 5.11
CA THR A 89 15.13 0.89 5.05
C THR A 89 16.46 1.63 4.89
N GLN A 90 16.49 2.73 4.14
CA GLN A 90 17.71 3.49 3.89
C GLN A 90 18.19 4.23 5.15
N ILE A 91 17.25 4.78 5.94
CA ILE A 91 17.54 5.42 7.22
C ILE A 91 18.16 4.40 8.20
N GLN A 92 17.62 3.19 8.22
CA GLN A 92 18.19 2.10 9.01
C GLN A 92 19.61 1.72 8.53
N ALA A 93 19.83 1.70 7.21
CA ALA A 93 21.13 1.37 6.62
C ALA A 93 22.23 2.40 6.93
N VAL A 94 21.89 3.66 7.16
CA VAL A 94 22.85 4.71 7.57
C VAL A 94 23.05 4.81 9.09
N GLY A 95 22.43 3.90 9.87
CA GLY A 95 22.70 3.77 11.31
C GLY A 95 21.82 4.64 12.22
N ILE A 96 20.83 5.35 11.69
CA ILE A 96 19.91 6.21 12.47
C ILE A 96 18.79 5.37 13.15
N GLY A 97 18.70 4.08 12.83
CA GLY A 97 17.65 3.20 13.33
C GLY A 97 16.42 3.19 12.41
N ARG A 98 15.35 2.51 12.83
CA ARG A 98 14.17 2.33 11.99
C ARG A 98 13.18 3.47 12.22
N GLU A 99 12.94 4.27 11.19
CA GLU A 99 11.99 5.38 11.22
C GLU A 99 10.58 4.89 10.85
N TYR A 100 9.69 4.87 11.83
CA TYR A 100 8.29 4.44 11.67
C TYR A 100 7.33 5.63 11.46
N GLY A 101 7.79 6.87 11.55
CA GLY A 101 6.95 8.06 11.40
C GLY A 101 6.30 8.17 10.03
N GLY A 102 5.18 8.88 9.98
CA GLY A 102 4.34 9.01 8.79
C GLY A 102 2.87 8.85 9.11
N LEU A 103 2.00 9.27 8.19
CA LEU A 103 0.56 9.27 8.42
C LEU A 103 -0.11 7.92 8.18
N LEU A 104 0.47 7.06 7.32
CA LEU A 104 -0.11 5.78 6.95
C LEU A 104 0.93 4.66 6.99
N GLY A 105 0.69 3.66 7.84
CA GLY A 105 1.41 2.39 7.84
C GLY A 105 0.96 1.46 6.71
N ARG A 106 1.63 0.31 6.57
CA ARG A 106 1.24 -0.69 5.56
C ARG A 106 -0.15 -1.27 5.82
N ALA A 107 -0.44 -1.62 7.08
CA ALA A 107 -1.77 -2.11 7.46
C ALA A 107 -2.88 -1.12 7.11
N ASP A 108 -2.66 0.18 7.36
CA ASP A 108 -3.61 1.24 7.01
C ASP A 108 -3.86 1.30 5.50
N ARG A 109 -2.80 1.19 4.68
CA ARG A 109 -2.93 1.17 3.21
C ARG A 109 -3.73 -0.03 2.73
N LEU A 110 -3.42 -1.23 3.24
CA LEU A 110 -4.16 -2.46 2.87
C LEU A 110 -5.63 -2.35 3.27
N ALA A 111 -5.92 -1.87 4.48
CA ALA A 111 -7.29 -1.64 4.93
C ALA A 111 -8.03 -0.64 4.04
N LEU A 112 -7.42 0.51 3.72
CA LEU A 112 -7.99 1.52 2.82
C LEU A 112 -8.23 0.95 1.42
N MET A 113 -7.27 0.22 0.84
CA MET A 113 -7.42 -0.42 -0.46
C MET A 113 -8.56 -1.45 -0.48
N GLY A 114 -8.68 -2.26 0.57
CA GLY A 114 -9.78 -3.21 0.73
C GLY A 114 -11.14 -2.52 0.85
N ILE A 115 -11.27 -1.54 1.74
CA ILE A 115 -12.52 -0.79 1.96
C ILE A 115 -12.94 -0.06 0.68
N VAL A 116 -12.02 0.66 0.04
CA VAL A 116 -12.31 1.37 -1.22
C VAL A 116 -12.70 0.42 -2.32
N GLY A 117 -12.09 -0.76 -2.40
CA GLY A 117 -12.50 -1.81 -3.33
C GLY A 117 -13.96 -2.25 -3.12
N LEU A 118 -14.39 -2.45 -1.87
CA LEU A 118 -15.78 -2.77 -1.54
C LEU A 118 -16.73 -1.62 -1.86
N VAL A 119 -16.35 -0.38 -1.52
CA VAL A 119 -17.19 0.79 -1.81
C VAL A 119 -17.32 1.00 -3.32
N ALA A 120 -16.24 0.86 -4.09
CA ALA A 120 -16.27 0.96 -5.55
C ALA A 120 -17.18 -0.09 -6.20
N ALA A 121 -17.29 -1.28 -5.60
CA ALA A 121 -18.19 -2.32 -6.06
C ALA A 121 -19.67 -1.94 -5.91
N VAL A 122 -20.04 -1.19 -4.86
CA VAL A 122 -21.44 -0.81 -4.59
C VAL A 122 -21.77 0.58 -5.14
N TYR A 123 -20.79 1.48 -5.19
CA TYR A 123 -20.94 2.87 -5.59
C TYR A 123 -19.83 3.26 -6.59
N PRO A 124 -20.03 2.96 -7.88
CA PRO A 124 -19.05 3.28 -8.94
C PRO A 124 -19.14 4.74 -9.42
N ALA A 125 -20.07 5.53 -8.90
CA ALA A 125 -20.28 6.91 -9.35
C ALA A 125 -19.20 7.88 -8.82
N PRO A 126 -18.93 8.99 -9.53
CA PRO A 126 -18.07 10.07 -9.02
C PRO A 126 -18.59 10.63 -7.69
N ILE A 127 -17.67 11.03 -6.80
CA ILE A 127 -18.00 11.65 -5.51
C ILE A 127 -17.64 13.14 -5.51
N VAL A 128 -16.41 13.47 -5.92
CA VAL A 128 -15.91 14.86 -5.91
C VAL A 128 -15.32 15.17 -7.28
N ALA A 129 -15.88 16.18 -7.94
CA ALA A 129 -15.61 16.45 -9.36
C ALA A 129 -15.78 15.16 -10.19
N ASP A 130 -14.80 14.82 -11.02
CA ASP A 130 -14.80 13.61 -11.86
C ASP A 130 -14.14 12.39 -11.17
N PHE A 131 -13.76 12.50 -9.90
CA PHE A 131 -13.12 11.40 -9.18
C PHE A 131 -14.13 10.56 -8.39
N GLY A 132 -14.18 9.27 -8.70
CA GLY A 132 -14.78 8.24 -7.84
C GLY A 132 -13.87 7.84 -6.67
N VAL A 133 -14.33 6.93 -5.83
CA VAL A 133 -13.61 6.49 -4.61
C VAL A 133 -12.19 5.99 -4.88
N VAL A 134 -11.97 5.31 -6.01
CA VAL A 134 -10.65 4.80 -6.40
C VAL A 134 -9.70 5.95 -6.73
N GLY A 135 -10.18 6.95 -7.47
CA GLY A 135 -9.37 8.13 -7.79
C GLY A 135 -8.97 8.91 -6.53
N LEU A 136 -9.91 9.06 -5.59
CA LEU A 136 -9.62 9.69 -4.30
C LEU A 136 -8.59 8.91 -3.48
N LEU A 137 -8.66 7.58 -3.48
CA LEU A 137 -7.66 6.73 -2.84
C LEU A 137 -6.27 6.91 -3.47
N LEU A 138 -6.16 6.84 -4.80
CA LEU A 138 -4.88 7.03 -5.48
C LEU A 138 -4.30 8.42 -5.21
N GLY A 139 -5.13 9.46 -5.22
CA GLY A 139 -4.71 10.82 -4.84
C GLY A 139 -4.24 10.92 -3.40
N LEU A 140 -4.95 10.29 -2.46
CA LEU A 140 -4.54 10.23 -1.06
C LEU A 140 -3.20 9.51 -0.89
N LEU A 141 -3.02 8.35 -1.52
CA LEU A 141 -1.75 7.60 -1.47
C LEU A 141 -0.60 8.40 -2.10
N ALA A 142 -0.85 9.09 -3.22
CA ALA A 142 0.12 9.93 -3.89
C ALA A 142 0.58 11.09 -2.99
N ILE A 143 -0.36 11.84 -2.42
CA ILE A 143 -0.06 13.01 -1.59
C ILE A 143 0.59 12.58 -0.27
N VAL A 144 -0.07 11.69 0.47
CA VAL A 144 0.39 11.28 1.80
C VAL A 144 1.72 10.52 1.72
N GLY A 145 1.90 9.67 0.71
CA GLY A 145 3.15 8.93 0.50
C GLY A 145 4.33 9.85 0.25
N HIS A 146 4.21 10.84 -0.64
CA HIS A 146 5.30 11.78 -0.90
C HIS A 146 5.56 12.74 0.25
N LEU A 147 4.52 13.20 0.96
CA LEU A 147 4.70 14.03 2.16
C LEU A 147 5.41 13.24 3.27
N THR A 148 5.04 11.97 3.47
CA THR A 148 5.71 11.10 4.43
C THR A 148 7.16 10.83 4.04
N ALA A 149 7.42 10.58 2.75
CA ALA A 149 8.78 10.42 2.26
C ALA A 149 9.63 11.68 2.52
N LEU A 150 9.10 12.87 2.22
CA LEU A 150 9.78 14.11 2.50
C LEU A 150 10.03 14.31 4.00
N GLN A 151 9.03 14.03 4.84
CA GLN A 151 9.15 14.09 6.30
C GLN A 151 10.29 13.19 6.80
N ARG A 152 10.32 11.92 6.37
CA ARG A 152 11.34 10.94 6.77
C ARG A 152 12.73 11.38 6.33
N PHE A 153 12.86 11.86 5.09
CA PHE A 153 14.13 12.37 4.58
C PHE A 153 14.64 13.57 5.38
N LEU A 154 13.80 14.58 5.60
CA LEU A 154 14.19 15.78 6.36
C LEU A 154 14.50 15.47 7.82
N GLY A 155 13.79 14.52 8.43
CA GLY A 155 14.09 14.04 9.78
C GLY A 155 15.48 13.42 9.83
N ALA A 156 15.71 12.38 9.02
CA ALA A 156 16.99 11.69 8.98
C ALA A 156 18.17 12.60 8.60
N TRP A 157 17.98 13.54 7.67
CA TRP A 157 19.03 14.50 7.29
C TRP A 157 19.46 15.41 8.44
N ARG A 158 18.57 15.70 9.39
CA ARG A 158 18.88 16.51 10.57
C ARG A 158 19.59 15.72 11.66
N ASP A 159 19.46 14.40 11.64
CA ASP A 159 20.04 13.48 12.62
C ASP A 159 21.42 12.94 12.19
N LEU A 160 21.86 13.25 10.96
CA LEU A 160 23.23 13.04 10.46
C LEU A 160 24.19 14.13 10.94
#